data_AF-A0A848GST1-F1
#
_entry.id   AF-A0A848GST1-F1
#
_cell.length_a   1.000
_cell.length_b   1.000
_cell.length_c   1.000
_cell.angle_alpha   90.00
_cell.angle_beta   90.00
_cell.angle_gamma   90.00
#
_symmetry.space_group_name_H-M   'P 1'
#
loop_
_entity.id
_entity.type
_entity.pdbx_description
1 polymer ?
#
loop_
_entity_poly.entity_id
_entity_poly.type
_entity_poly.pdbx_seq_one_letter_code
_entity_poly.pdbx_strand_id
1 'polypeptide(L)'
;MGSMIEINDTLVISTEQGFPDTVLDLGKHIKEPVTIDQVSGKIFSFYKKERARIYQSDPVRVYLVQYINGKWLFWGKIYIQSQRIDKKLDAQGNWKADDWETSGTFIITDLYEPAYQQEFTKRESPAGKSYF
;
A
#
# COMPACT_ATOMS: atom_id res chain seq x y z
N MET A 1 17.53 15.85 20.94
CA MET A 1 17.06 14.45 20.77
C MET A 1 16.20 14.38 19.51
N GLY A 2 16.24 13.28 18.77
CA GLY A 2 15.47 13.07 17.53
C GLY A 2 14.70 11.75 17.55
N SER A 3 13.77 11.58 16.60
CA SER A 3 12.94 10.38 16.45
C SER A 3 13.18 9.71 15.10
N MET A 4 12.97 8.40 15.02
CA MET A 4 13.02 7.66 13.76
C MET A 4 11.74 7.89 12.94
N ILE A 5 11.90 8.23 11.67
CA ILE A 5 10.82 8.26 10.67
C ILE A 5 11.30 7.44 9.47
N GLU A 6 10.46 6.51 9.00
CA GLU A 6 10.72 5.73 7.79
C GLU A 6 10.15 6.46 6.58
N ILE A 7 10.96 6.73 5.56
CA ILE A 7 10.50 7.31 4.30
C ILE A 7 10.31 6.18 3.29
N ASN A 8 9.12 6.06 2.71
CA ASN A 8 8.77 4.96 1.81
C ASN A 8 8.30 5.47 0.44
N ASP A 9 8.72 4.78 -0.63
CA ASP A 9 8.22 4.95 -2.00
C ASP A 9 7.24 3.81 -2.41
N THR A 10 6.93 2.92 -1.47
CA THR A 10 6.13 1.70 -1.68
C THR A 10 5.14 1.52 -0.53
N LEU A 11 3.85 1.55 -0.82
CA LEU A 11 2.76 1.24 0.09
C LEU A 11 2.41 -0.25 0.00
N VAL A 12 2.94 -1.03 0.93
CA VAL A 12 2.62 -2.46 1.10
C VAL A 12 1.49 -2.62 2.10
N ILE A 13 0.32 -3.10 1.70
CA ILE A 13 -0.87 -3.24 2.57
C ILE A 13 -1.62 -4.54 2.31
N SER A 14 -2.18 -5.12 3.37
CA SER A 14 -3.15 -6.24 3.28
C SER A 14 -4.59 -5.71 3.17
N THR A 15 -5.56 -6.59 2.93
CA THR A 15 -6.98 -6.24 2.95
C THR A 15 -7.39 -5.57 4.27
N GLU A 16 -6.91 -6.09 5.41
CA GLU A 16 -7.20 -5.54 6.74
C GLU A 16 -6.59 -4.14 6.95
N GLN A 17 -5.53 -3.82 6.21
CA GLN A 17 -4.90 -2.49 6.20
C GLN A 17 -5.47 -1.55 5.14
N GLY A 18 -6.57 -1.92 4.48
CA GLY A 18 -7.27 -1.07 3.51
C GLY A 18 -6.92 -1.33 2.05
N PHE A 19 -6.31 -2.47 1.71
CA PHE A 19 -6.13 -2.84 0.29
C PHE A 19 -7.50 -3.07 -0.37
N PRO A 20 -7.80 -2.45 -1.54
CA PRO A 20 -9.13 -2.49 -2.16
C PRO A 20 -9.37 -3.76 -3.00
N ASP A 21 -9.36 -4.93 -2.36
CA ASP A 21 -9.53 -6.24 -3.00
C ASP A 21 -10.86 -6.45 -3.72
N THR A 22 -11.90 -5.71 -3.33
CA THR A 22 -13.20 -5.71 -4.05
C THR A 22 -13.08 -5.26 -5.50
N VAL A 23 -12.11 -4.39 -5.81
CA VAL A 23 -11.83 -3.90 -7.17
C VAL A 23 -10.55 -4.51 -7.74
N LEU A 24 -9.50 -4.63 -6.92
CA LEU A 24 -8.21 -5.22 -7.30
C LEU A 24 -8.16 -6.70 -6.90
N ASP A 25 -8.85 -7.54 -7.68
CA ASP A 25 -8.87 -8.99 -7.52
C ASP A 25 -8.00 -9.65 -8.58
N LEU A 26 -6.94 -10.38 -8.18
CA LEU A 26 -6.00 -10.99 -9.11
C LEU A 26 -6.66 -12.02 -10.03
N GLY A 27 -7.60 -12.82 -9.51
CA GLY A 27 -8.28 -13.87 -10.28
C GLY A 27 -9.18 -13.29 -11.37
N LYS A 28 -9.85 -12.17 -11.09
CA LYS A 28 -10.60 -11.39 -12.09
C LYS A 28 -9.64 -10.69 -13.06
N HIS A 29 -8.63 -10.01 -12.54
CA HIS A 29 -7.67 -9.23 -13.33
C HIS A 29 -6.95 -10.08 -14.40
N ILE A 30 -6.64 -11.34 -14.10
CA ILE A 30 -6.04 -12.27 -15.08
C ILE A 30 -6.99 -12.60 -16.24
N LYS A 31 -8.31 -12.68 -15.99
CA LYS A 31 -9.32 -13.03 -17.00
C LYS A 31 -9.83 -11.81 -17.76
N GLU A 32 -10.06 -10.73 -17.03
CA GLU A 32 -10.58 -9.45 -17.48
C GLU A 32 -9.80 -8.35 -16.75
N PRO A 33 -8.76 -7.77 -17.38
CA PRO A 33 -7.91 -6.78 -16.75
C PRO A 33 -8.69 -5.60 -16.20
N VAL A 34 -8.47 -5.32 -14.91
CA VAL A 34 -8.94 -4.10 -14.24
C VAL A 34 -8.34 -2.89 -14.94
N THR A 35 -9.18 -2.02 -15.47
CA THR A 35 -8.74 -0.79 -16.15
C THR A 35 -8.70 0.39 -15.18
N ILE A 36 -7.89 1.40 -15.52
CA ILE A 36 -7.77 2.62 -14.71
C ILE A 36 -9.11 3.34 -14.54
N ASP A 37 -10.01 3.28 -15.53
CA ASP A 37 -11.34 3.89 -15.47
C ASP A 37 -12.21 3.35 -14.32
N GLN A 38 -11.98 2.10 -13.90
CA GLN A 38 -12.72 1.49 -12.80
C GLN A 38 -12.33 2.06 -11.42
N VAL A 39 -11.17 2.73 -11.32
CA VAL A 39 -10.62 3.28 -10.07
C VAL A 39 -10.35 4.79 -10.14
N SER A 40 -10.40 5.38 -11.33
CA SER A 40 -10.14 6.80 -11.56
C SER A 40 -11.07 7.68 -10.72
N GLY A 41 -10.49 8.69 -10.08
CA GLY A 41 -11.20 9.63 -9.20
C GLY A 41 -11.67 9.06 -7.85
N LYS A 42 -11.43 7.76 -7.56
CA LYS A 42 -11.76 7.16 -6.27
C LYS A 42 -10.62 7.39 -5.27
N ILE A 43 -10.99 7.79 -4.06
CA ILE A 43 -10.08 7.90 -2.91
C ILE A 43 -10.15 6.60 -2.12
N PHE A 44 -9.00 5.98 -1.91
CA PHE A 44 -8.81 4.82 -1.07
C PHE A 44 -8.10 5.23 0.21
N SER A 45 -8.20 4.38 1.23
CA SER A 45 -7.63 4.63 2.54
C SER A 45 -6.80 3.44 2.99
N PHE A 46 -5.67 3.71 3.62
CA PHE A 46 -4.87 2.70 4.31
C PHE A 46 -4.75 3.03 5.78
N TYR A 47 -4.55 2.01 6.61
CA TYR A 47 -4.61 2.17 8.06
C TYR A 47 -3.54 1.35 8.78
N LYS A 48 -3.20 1.81 9.99
CA LYS A 48 -2.44 1.03 10.99
C LYS A 48 -1.14 0.45 10.44
N LYS A 49 -0.42 1.23 9.61
CA LYS A 49 0.95 0.86 9.24
C LYS A 49 1.83 1.02 10.46
N GLU A 50 2.54 -0.04 10.83
CA GLU A 50 3.52 0.01 11.92
C GLU A 50 4.55 1.11 11.71
N ARG A 51 4.87 1.82 12.80
CA ARG A 51 5.84 2.92 12.90
C ARG A 51 5.37 4.24 12.28
N ALA A 52 6.09 5.29 12.64
CA ALA A 52 6.01 6.60 11.98
C ALA A 52 6.62 6.50 10.58
N ARG A 53 5.79 6.63 9.54
CA ARG A 53 6.16 6.57 8.14
C ARG A 53 5.76 7.86 7.42
N ILE A 54 6.57 8.26 6.47
CA ILE A 54 6.23 9.28 5.48
C ILE A 54 6.32 8.64 4.11
N TYR A 55 5.22 8.65 3.38
CA TYR A 55 5.21 8.32 1.97
C TYR A 55 5.48 9.58 1.15
N GLN A 56 6.05 9.38 -0.05
CA GLN A 56 6.25 10.48 -0.99
C GLN A 56 4.93 11.19 -1.28
N SER A 57 4.95 12.53 -1.24
CA SER A 57 3.76 13.36 -1.46
C SER A 57 3.46 13.52 -2.95
N ASP A 58 2.18 13.63 -3.30
CA ASP A 58 1.73 14.00 -4.65
C ASP A 58 2.50 15.23 -5.18
N PRO A 59 3.05 15.22 -6.42
CA PRO A 59 2.86 14.24 -7.51
C PRO A 59 3.93 13.16 -7.61
N VAL A 60 4.69 12.89 -6.53
CA VAL A 60 5.70 11.84 -6.54
C VAL A 60 5.03 10.48 -6.38
N ARG A 61 5.33 9.58 -7.32
CA ARG A 61 4.77 8.23 -7.39
C ARG A 61 5.16 7.37 -6.18
N VAL A 62 4.17 6.67 -5.61
CA VAL A 62 4.36 5.56 -4.68
C VAL A 62 3.87 4.26 -5.35
N TYR A 63 4.53 3.12 -5.13
CA TYR A 63 4.03 1.83 -5.62
C TYR A 63 2.93 1.29 -4.71
N LEU A 64 1.87 0.76 -5.31
CA LEU A 64 0.84 0.01 -4.57
C LEU A 64 1.18 -1.48 -4.60
N VAL A 65 1.34 -2.07 -3.41
CA VAL A 65 1.69 -3.48 -3.25
C VAL A 65 0.69 -4.13 -2.31
N GLN A 66 0.09 -5.23 -2.76
CA GLN A 66 -0.74 -6.08 -1.92
C GLN A 66 0.16 -7.05 -1.14
N TYR A 67 -0.07 -7.13 0.16
CA TYR A 67 0.53 -8.13 1.02
C TYR A 67 -0.39 -9.35 1.14
N ILE A 68 0.07 -10.50 0.66
CA ILE A 68 -0.68 -11.77 0.69
C ILE A 68 0.21 -12.83 1.32
N ASN A 69 -0.11 -13.28 2.54
CA ASN A 69 0.59 -14.39 3.21
C ASN A 69 2.13 -14.30 3.20
N GLY A 70 2.68 -13.11 3.47
CA GLY A 70 4.14 -12.91 3.47
C GLY A 70 4.75 -12.59 2.11
N LYS A 71 3.92 -12.56 1.05
CA LYS A 71 4.30 -12.24 -0.33
C LYS A 71 3.79 -10.89 -0.77
N TRP A 72 4.45 -10.32 -1.77
CA TRP A 72 4.20 -9.01 -2.35
C TRP A 72 3.71 -9.20 -3.77
N LEU A 73 2.62 -8.50 -4.10
CA LEU A 73 2.06 -8.41 -5.44
C LEU A 73 1.94 -6.93 -5.81
N PHE A 74 2.71 -6.50 -6.80
CA PHE A 74 2.68 -5.10 -7.25
C PHE A 74 1.48 -4.88 -8.16
N TRP A 75 0.70 -3.84 -7.90
CA TRP A 75 -0.51 -3.53 -8.68
C TRP A 75 -0.34 -2.35 -9.61
N GLY A 76 0.54 -1.41 -9.26
CA GLY A 76 0.72 -0.20 -10.04
C GLY A 76 1.22 0.95 -9.21
N LYS A 77 0.73 2.15 -9.54
CA LYS A 77 1.23 3.41 -8.99
C LYS A 77 0.08 4.20 -8.36
N ILE A 78 0.40 4.89 -7.29
CA ILE A 78 -0.53 5.72 -6.53
C ILE A 78 0.08 7.09 -6.22
N TYR A 79 -0.79 8.05 -5.96
CA TYR A 79 -0.45 9.29 -5.26
C TYR A 79 -1.07 9.31 -3.88
N ILE A 80 -0.26 9.61 -2.88
CA ILE A 80 -0.70 9.79 -1.50
C ILE A 80 -1.39 11.15 -1.41
N GLN A 81 -2.67 11.13 -1.02
CA GLN A 81 -3.49 12.34 -0.88
C GLN A 81 -3.44 12.88 0.55
N SER A 82 -3.30 11.99 1.53
CA SER A 82 -3.08 12.38 2.93
C SER A 82 -2.35 11.29 3.70
N GLN A 83 -1.69 11.70 4.78
CA GLN A 83 -1.04 10.80 5.72
C GLN A 83 -1.05 11.42 7.12
N ARG A 84 -1.26 10.57 8.13
CA ARG A 84 -1.31 10.93 9.53
C ARG A 84 -0.51 9.91 10.33
N ILE A 85 0.31 10.41 11.24
CA ILE A 85 1.08 9.60 12.19
C ILE A 85 0.43 9.78 13.56
N ASP A 86 -0.02 8.69 14.15
CA ASP A 86 -0.63 8.65 15.48
C ASP A 86 0.18 7.76 16.41
N LYS A 87 0.15 8.05 17.71
CA LYS A 87 0.69 7.14 18.71
C LYS A 87 -0.32 6.02 18.96
N LYS A 88 0.14 4.80 19.17
CA LYS A 88 -0.77 3.68 19.44
C LYS A 88 -1.31 3.71 20.86
N LEU A 89 -2.56 3.31 21.00
CA LEU A 89 -3.20 3.02 22.26
C LEU A 89 -3.11 1.52 22.56
N ASP A 90 -2.89 1.16 23.83
CA ASP A 90 -3.05 -0.20 24.30
C ASP A 90 -4.54 -0.57 24.42
N ALA A 91 -4.84 -1.81 24.82
CA ALA A 91 -6.21 -2.29 24.97
C ALA A 91 -7.00 -1.54 26.08
N GLN A 92 -6.30 -0.79 26.94
CA GLN A 92 -6.86 -0.02 28.05
C GLN A 92 -6.97 1.49 27.70
N GLY A 93 -6.59 1.88 26.49
CA GLY A 93 -6.62 3.27 26.03
C GLY A 93 -5.44 4.12 26.49
N ASN A 94 -4.37 3.53 27.01
CA ASN A 94 -3.15 4.26 27.36
C ASN A 94 -2.18 4.31 26.17
N TRP A 95 -1.39 5.37 26.11
CA TRP A 95 -0.33 5.49 25.12
C TRP A 95 0.75 4.43 25.33
N LYS A 96 1.01 3.63 24.30
CA LYS A 96 2.15 2.72 24.31
C LYS A 96 3.43 3.49 23.99
N ALA A 97 4.45 3.37 24.85
CA ALA A 97 5.73 4.05 24.64
C ALA A 97 6.37 3.59 23.32
N ASP A 98 6.87 4.55 22.54
CA ASP A 98 7.58 4.35 21.27
C ASP A 98 6.86 3.53 20.19
N ASP A 99 5.53 3.38 20.32
CA ASP A 99 4.71 2.68 19.33
C ASP A 99 3.82 3.68 18.59
N TRP A 100 4.11 3.81 17.30
CA TRP A 100 3.46 4.76 16.39
C TRP A 100 2.84 3.98 15.23
N GLU A 101 1.81 4.55 14.64
CA GLU A 101 1.20 4.05 13.42
C GLU A 101 0.99 5.15 12.40
N THR A 102 0.94 4.77 11.13
CA THR A 102 0.66 5.65 10.01
C THR A 102 -0.59 5.18 9.27
N SER A 103 -1.48 6.12 8.99
CA SER A 103 -2.69 5.91 8.19
C SER A 103 -2.81 7.04 7.17
N GLY A 104 -3.63 6.88 6.15
CA GLY A 104 -3.75 7.91 5.12
C GLY A 104 -4.68 7.53 4.00
N THR A 105 -4.65 8.33 2.95
CA THR A 105 -5.46 8.14 1.75
C THR A 105 -4.62 8.24 0.48
N PHE A 106 -5.09 7.61 -0.59
CA PHE A 106 -4.41 7.58 -1.88
C PHE A 106 -5.40 7.47 -3.04
N ILE A 107 -4.94 7.87 -4.23
CA ILE A 107 -5.60 7.59 -5.50
C ILE A 107 -4.71 6.68 -6.34
N ILE A 108 -5.32 5.83 -7.17
CA ILE A 108 -4.60 4.99 -8.13
C ILE A 108 -4.43 5.77 -9.42
N THR A 109 -3.18 5.85 -9.89
CA THR A 109 -2.81 6.64 -11.08
C THR A 109 -2.40 5.75 -12.25
N ASP A 110 -2.02 4.51 -11.98
CA ASP A 110 -1.59 3.53 -12.98
C ASP A 110 -1.84 2.12 -12.45
N LEU A 111 -2.22 1.21 -13.34
CA LEU A 111 -2.43 -0.21 -13.04
C LEU A 111 -1.65 -1.06 -14.04
N TYR A 112 -1.00 -2.09 -13.55
CA TYR A 112 -0.20 -2.97 -14.38
C TYR A 112 -1.09 -4.03 -15.03
N GLU A 113 -0.95 -4.19 -16.34
CA GLU A 113 -1.53 -5.32 -17.07
C GLU A 113 -1.00 -6.66 -16.54
N PRO A 114 -1.77 -7.77 -16.58
CA PRO A 114 -1.42 -9.00 -15.87
C PRO A 114 -0.03 -9.56 -16.17
N ALA A 115 0.36 -9.58 -17.45
CA ALA A 115 1.68 -10.07 -17.87
C ALA A 115 2.82 -9.20 -17.34
N TYR A 116 2.64 -7.87 -17.37
CA TYR A 116 3.61 -6.93 -16.83
C TYR A 116 3.63 -6.98 -15.30
N GLN A 117 2.48 -7.07 -14.66
CA GLN A 117 2.31 -7.21 -13.22
C GLN A 117 3.12 -8.38 -12.68
N GLN A 118 3.04 -9.53 -13.36
CA GLN A 118 3.77 -10.73 -13.00
C GLN A 118 5.28 -10.53 -13.10
N GLU A 119 5.78 -10.03 -14.22
CA GLU A 119 7.21 -9.83 -14.43
C GLU A 119 7.78 -8.75 -13.51
N PHE A 120 7.04 -7.65 -13.31
CA PHE A 120 7.42 -6.59 -12.39
C PHE A 120 7.50 -7.12 -10.96
N THR A 121 6.49 -7.87 -10.51
CA THR A 121 6.48 -8.45 -9.16
C THR A 121 7.67 -9.38 -8.93
N LYS A 122 8.03 -10.23 -9.89
CA LYS A 122 9.19 -11.13 -9.77
C LYS A 122 10.52 -10.36 -9.66
N ARG A 123 10.66 -9.25 -10.38
CA ARG A 123 11.90 -8.47 -10.47
C ARG A 123 12.09 -7.50 -9.31
N GLU A 124 11.02 -6.85 -8.89
CA GLU A 124 11.08 -5.74 -7.92
C GLU A 124 10.78 -6.18 -6.48
N SER A 125 10.20 -7.37 -6.29
CA SER A 125 10.03 -7.91 -4.94
C SER A 125 11.39 -8.31 -4.35
N PRO A 126 11.59 -8.11 -3.02
CA PRO A 126 12.74 -8.68 -2.34
C PRO A 126 12.84 -10.20 -2.55
N ALA A 127 14.06 -10.74 -2.44
CA ALA A 127 14.31 -12.17 -2.61
C ALA A 127 13.36 -13.01 -1.72
N GLY A 128 12.63 -13.94 -2.35
CA GLY A 128 11.66 -14.81 -1.68
C GLY A 128 10.32 -14.15 -1.32
N LYS A 129 10.12 -12.86 -1.61
CA LYS A 129 8.88 -12.12 -1.34
C LYS A 129 7.95 -12.00 -2.53
N SER A 130 8.39 -12.29 -3.75
CA SER A 130 7.48 -12.37 -4.91
C SER A 130 6.30 -13.31 -4.62
N TYR A 131 5.09 -12.85 -4.96
CA TYR A 131 3.88 -13.67 -4.96
C TYR A 131 3.94 -14.79 -6.01
N PHE A 132 4.64 -14.55 -7.12
CA PHE A 132 4.92 -15.52 -8.17
C PHE A 132 6.22 -16.28 -7.93
#